data_AF-N1QY79-F1
#
_entry.id   AF-N1QY79-F1
#
_cell.length_a   1.000
_cell.length_b   1.000
_cell.length_c   1.000
_cell.angle_alpha   90.00
_cell.angle_beta   90.00
_cell.angle_gamma   90.00
#
_symmetry.space_group_name_H-M   'P 1'
#
loop_
_entity.id
_entity.type
_entity.pdbx_description
1 polymer ?
#
loop_
_entity_poly.entity_id
_entity_poly.type
_entity_poly.pdbx_seq_one_letter_code
_entity_poly.pdbx_strand_id
1 'polypeptide(L)'
;MHRKALLEALAEELPPGTIRFSSKLASIATEKAQGSPEIAVLRLDDGTVIRSKVLMGCDGVHSVVSQWLGLSEPASSGRSAVRGLAVYPDGHGLKKELRQFLSEGLRAGMVPISDTDVYWFLVNNTVPAEQEAGTDPAKILREGGCSALEDAVVLARALSRAATPADGVASYVAERRGRAAWLVAGAYLSGWVQQGGTNVRGVRGVVSVAVKLRMDVLLLNIRDLYVVLLVDDVSFMLVGNALCPELAPG
;
A
#
# COMPACT_ATOMS: atom_id res chain seq x y z
N MET A 1 -3.99 11.90 10.40
CA MET A 1 -2.61 11.43 10.65
C MET A 1 -1.78 11.59 9.39
N HIS A 2 -0.59 12.18 9.50
CA HIS A 2 0.35 12.35 8.38
C HIS A 2 1.10 11.06 8.09
N ARG A 3 1.37 10.76 6.80
CA ARG A 3 2.07 9.52 6.40
C ARG A 3 3.47 9.42 6.99
N LYS A 4 4.21 10.54 7.02
CA LYS A 4 5.55 10.62 7.59
C LYS A 4 5.54 10.17 9.06
N ALA A 5 4.70 10.80 9.87
CA ALA A 5 4.55 10.46 11.29
C ALA A 5 4.15 8.99 11.52
N LEU A 6 3.30 8.41 10.65
CA LEU A 6 2.99 6.97 10.73
C LEU A 6 4.22 6.10 10.51
N LEU A 7 4.98 6.38 9.45
CA LEU A 7 6.14 5.57 9.08
C LEU A 7 7.26 5.70 10.11
N GLU A 8 7.46 6.90 10.67
CA GLU A 8 8.41 7.15 11.75
C GLU A 8 8.02 6.35 13.00
N ALA A 9 6.77 6.45 13.45
CA ALA A 9 6.29 5.69 14.59
C ALA A 9 6.43 4.16 14.38
N LEU A 10 6.11 3.64 13.18
CA LEU A 10 6.28 2.22 12.88
C LEU A 10 7.77 1.80 12.85
N ALA A 11 8.66 2.68 12.40
CA ALA A 11 10.10 2.39 12.34
C ALA A 11 10.74 2.40 13.73
N GLU A 12 10.30 3.29 14.62
CA GLU A 12 10.79 3.40 16.00
C GLU A 12 10.47 2.17 16.85
N GLU A 13 9.41 1.44 16.53
CA GLU A 13 9.04 0.18 17.20
C GLU A 13 9.93 -1.02 16.78
N LEU A 14 10.83 -0.85 15.81
CA LEU A 14 11.69 -1.93 15.32
C LEU A 14 13.05 -1.95 16.04
N PRO A 15 13.62 -3.13 16.30
CA PRO A 15 14.99 -3.24 16.82
C PRO A 15 16.00 -2.49 15.93
N PRO A 16 17.02 -1.85 16.52
CA PRO A 16 18.08 -1.17 15.76
C PRO A 16 18.70 -2.09 14.71
N GLY A 17 18.91 -1.57 13.49
CA GLY A 17 19.51 -2.31 12.39
C GLY A 17 18.55 -3.19 11.57
N THR A 18 17.26 -3.24 11.93
CA THR A 18 16.22 -3.93 11.15
C THR A 18 16.01 -3.30 9.76
N ILE A 19 15.99 -1.97 9.69
CA ILE A 19 15.83 -1.22 8.43
C ILE A 19 17.20 -0.86 7.86
N ARG A 20 17.41 -1.13 6.57
CA ARG A 20 18.56 -0.62 5.82
C ARG A 20 18.09 0.28 4.69
N PHE A 21 18.56 1.52 4.71
CA PHE A 21 18.31 2.50 3.66
C PHE A 21 19.32 2.35 2.52
N SER A 22 19.07 3.02 1.39
CA SER A 22 19.93 2.97 0.20
C SER A 22 20.22 1.54 -0.27
N SER A 23 19.29 0.63 -0.06
CA SER A 23 19.43 -0.81 -0.30
C SER A 23 18.51 -1.23 -1.43
N LYS A 24 18.72 -0.69 -2.64
CA LYS A 24 17.79 -0.97 -3.75
C LYS A 24 18.00 -2.38 -4.29
N LEU A 25 16.95 -3.19 -4.30
CA LEU A 25 16.98 -4.53 -4.86
C LEU A 25 17.11 -4.48 -6.38
N ALA A 26 18.15 -5.12 -6.92
CA ALA A 26 18.45 -5.15 -8.35
C ALA A 26 18.03 -6.47 -9.02
N SER A 27 18.25 -7.61 -8.36
CA SER A 27 17.84 -8.92 -8.90
C SER A 27 17.66 -9.96 -7.81
N ILE A 28 16.93 -11.02 -8.16
CA ILE A 28 16.64 -12.18 -7.29
C ILE A 28 16.98 -13.45 -8.05
N ALA A 29 17.67 -14.37 -7.39
CA ALA A 29 17.91 -15.73 -7.84
C ALA A 29 17.55 -16.73 -6.72
N THR A 30 17.50 -18.03 -7.05
CA THR A 30 17.40 -19.09 -6.04
C THR A 30 18.64 -19.95 -6.02
N GLU A 31 19.08 -20.30 -4.81
CA GLU A 31 20.12 -21.30 -4.58
C GLU A 31 19.49 -22.51 -3.89
N LYS A 32 19.85 -23.72 -4.33
CA LYS A 32 19.43 -24.97 -3.68
C LYS A 32 20.63 -25.90 -3.57
N ALA A 33 21.11 -26.13 -2.36
CA ALA A 33 22.13 -27.14 -2.11
C ALA A 33 21.48 -28.54 -1.94
N GLN A 34 22.23 -29.60 -2.23
CA GLN A 34 21.75 -30.96 -2.02
C GLN A 34 21.38 -31.18 -0.55
N GLY A 35 20.12 -31.56 -0.31
CA GLY A 35 19.58 -31.79 1.03
C GLY A 35 19.20 -30.53 1.82
N SER A 36 19.33 -29.31 1.25
CA SER A 36 18.90 -28.07 1.90
C SER A 36 17.58 -27.53 1.33
N PRO A 37 16.83 -26.72 2.10
CA PRO A 37 15.75 -25.92 1.55
C PRO A 37 16.29 -24.91 0.53
N GLU A 38 15.44 -24.53 -0.41
CA GLU A 38 15.72 -23.46 -1.38
C GLU A 38 15.82 -22.12 -0.65
N ILE A 39 16.79 -21.30 -1.04
CA ILE A 39 17.01 -19.96 -0.47
C ILE A 39 16.94 -18.90 -1.58
N ALA A 40 16.36 -17.75 -1.26
CA ALA A 40 16.38 -16.60 -2.14
C ALA A 40 17.72 -15.85 -1.98
N VAL A 41 18.30 -15.45 -3.11
CA VAL A 41 19.53 -14.69 -3.19
C VAL A 41 19.24 -13.35 -3.85
N LEU A 42 19.30 -12.31 -3.04
CA LEU A 42 19.03 -10.93 -3.42
C LEU A 42 20.36 -10.26 -3.74
N ARG A 43 20.44 -9.58 -4.89
CA ARG A 43 21.54 -8.65 -5.20
C ARG A 43 21.01 -7.24 -5.17
N LEU A 44 21.67 -6.39 -4.40
CA LEU A 44 21.41 -4.96 -4.37
C LEU A 44 22.21 -4.24 -5.47
N ASP A 45 21.87 -2.99 -5.76
CA ASP A 45 22.52 -2.17 -6.78
C ASP A 45 23.95 -1.75 -6.43
N ASP A 46 24.28 -1.71 -5.13
CA ASP A 46 25.63 -1.53 -4.61
C ASP A 46 26.51 -2.79 -4.70
N GLY A 47 25.97 -3.90 -5.19
CA GLY A 47 26.66 -5.20 -5.29
C GLY A 47 26.54 -6.09 -4.05
N THR A 48 25.92 -5.62 -2.97
CA THR A 48 25.67 -6.41 -1.76
C THR A 48 24.79 -7.62 -2.08
N VAL A 49 25.14 -8.77 -1.48
CA VAL A 49 24.37 -10.02 -1.63
C VAL A 49 23.75 -10.41 -0.29
N ILE A 50 22.44 -10.63 -0.30
CA ILE A 50 21.68 -11.08 0.87
C ILE A 50 21.06 -12.45 0.56
N ARG A 51 21.17 -13.38 1.50
CA ARG A 51 20.54 -14.71 1.41
C ARG A 51 19.41 -14.79 2.43
N SER A 52 18.22 -15.19 2.00
CA SER A 52 17.07 -15.32 2.88
C SER A 52 16.31 -16.63 2.65
N LYS A 53 15.76 -17.17 3.74
CA LYS A 53 14.84 -18.33 3.69
C LYS A 53 13.44 -17.93 3.25
N VAL A 54 13.06 -16.68 3.52
CA VAL A 54 11.78 -16.08 3.16
C VAL A 54 12.07 -14.71 2.58
N LEU A 55 11.41 -14.39 1.47
CA LEU A 55 11.46 -13.09 0.83
C LEU A 55 10.04 -12.54 0.72
N MET A 56 9.83 -11.32 1.22
CA MET A 56 8.58 -10.59 1.11
C MET A 56 8.78 -9.36 0.22
N GLY A 57 7.97 -9.25 -0.83
CA GLY A 57 7.96 -8.09 -1.72
C GLY A 57 7.08 -6.98 -1.16
N CYS A 58 7.69 -5.92 -0.66
CA CYS A 58 7.02 -4.68 -0.24
C CYS A 58 7.51 -3.46 -1.05
N ASP A 59 7.93 -3.71 -2.28
CA ASP A 59 8.64 -2.79 -3.19
C ASP A 59 7.72 -2.04 -4.17
N GLY A 60 6.42 -2.05 -3.90
CA GLY A 60 5.43 -1.20 -4.57
C GLY A 60 4.95 -1.71 -5.93
N VAL A 61 4.38 -0.80 -6.73
CA VAL A 61 3.69 -1.17 -7.99
C VAL A 61 4.63 -1.69 -9.07
N HIS A 62 5.91 -1.33 -9.04
CA HIS A 62 6.94 -1.80 -9.97
C HIS A 62 7.85 -2.84 -9.32
N SER A 63 7.23 -3.80 -8.63
CA SER A 63 7.90 -4.77 -7.77
C SER A 63 8.83 -5.70 -8.56
N VAL A 64 10.11 -5.70 -8.19
CA VAL A 64 11.13 -6.65 -8.66
C VAL A 64 10.78 -8.06 -8.21
N VAL A 65 10.23 -8.22 -7.00
CA VAL A 65 9.78 -9.52 -6.50
C VAL A 65 8.63 -10.07 -7.36
N SER A 66 7.68 -9.22 -7.75
CA SER A 66 6.56 -9.63 -8.60
C SER A 66 7.02 -10.04 -10.01
N GLN A 67 7.96 -9.29 -10.59
CA GLN A 67 8.56 -9.64 -11.87
C GLN A 67 9.33 -10.97 -11.80
N TRP A 68 10.09 -11.19 -10.73
CA TRP A 68 10.80 -12.46 -10.49
C TRP A 68 9.83 -13.65 -10.36
N LEU A 69 8.66 -13.46 -9.76
CA LEU A 69 7.60 -14.46 -9.67
C LEU A 69 6.83 -14.66 -10.99
N GLY A 70 7.15 -13.92 -12.05
CA GLY A 70 6.47 -14.00 -13.34
C GLY A 70 5.05 -13.45 -13.33
N LEU A 71 4.74 -12.54 -12.41
CA LEU A 71 3.45 -11.85 -12.39
C LEU A 71 3.37 -10.83 -13.53
N SER A 72 2.15 -10.58 -14.01
CA SER A 72 1.91 -9.63 -15.08
C SER A 72 2.16 -8.19 -14.62
N GLU A 73 2.61 -7.35 -15.55
CA GLU A 73 2.79 -5.91 -15.32
C GLU A 73 1.47 -5.24 -14.87
N PRO A 74 1.54 -4.18 -14.04
CA PRO A 74 0.36 -3.47 -13.58
C PRO A 74 -0.48 -2.93 -14.73
N ALA A 75 -1.79 -3.18 -14.68
CA ALA A 75 -2.73 -2.61 -15.63
C ALA A 75 -3.03 -1.13 -15.29
N SER A 76 -3.01 -0.28 -16.31
CA SER A 76 -3.45 1.12 -16.16
C SER A 76 -4.95 1.18 -15.84
N SER A 77 -5.30 2.03 -14.87
CA SER A 77 -6.71 2.27 -14.52
C SER A 77 -7.43 3.24 -15.46
N GLY A 78 -6.70 3.87 -16.40
CA GLY A 78 -7.23 4.93 -17.28
C GLY A 78 -7.57 6.25 -16.56
N ARG A 79 -7.12 6.41 -15.31
CA ARG A 79 -7.43 7.56 -14.44
C ARG A 79 -6.15 8.16 -13.88
N SER A 80 -6.14 9.48 -13.79
CA SER A 80 -5.06 10.26 -13.18
C SER A 80 -5.59 11.03 -11.99
N ALA A 81 -4.77 11.21 -10.96
CA ALA A 81 -5.15 11.91 -9.75
C ALA A 81 -4.14 12.98 -9.36
N VAL A 82 -4.62 14.21 -9.17
CA VAL A 82 -3.91 15.27 -8.46
C VAL A 82 -4.40 15.29 -7.01
N ARG A 83 -3.48 15.47 -6.08
CA ARG A 83 -3.74 15.49 -4.65
C ARG A 83 -2.98 16.63 -4.02
N GLY A 84 -3.44 17.11 -2.87
CA GLY A 84 -2.72 18.12 -2.11
C GLY A 84 -3.20 18.21 -0.67
N LEU A 85 -2.43 18.96 0.11
CA LEU A 85 -2.75 19.33 1.48
C LEU A 85 -2.90 20.86 1.50
N ALA A 86 -4.06 21.34 1.92
CA ALA A 86 -4.28 22.74 2.23
C ALA A 86 -4.12 22.94 3.74
N VAL A 87 -3.28 23.90 4.13
CA VAL A 87 -3.00 24.22 5.54
C VAL A 87 -3.61 25.58 5.87
N TYR A 88 -4.39 25.62 6.95
CA TYR A 88 -5.09 26.77 7.48
C TYR A 88 -4.56 27.04 8.89
N PRO A 89 -3.57 27.93 9.07
CA PRO A 89 -2.92 28.16 10.37
C PRO A 89 -3.89 28.57 11.47
N ASP A 90 -4.90 29.38 11.15
CA ASP A 90 -5.93 29.86 12.08
C ASP A 90 -7.13 28.89 12.21
N GLY A 91 -7.02 27.71 11.60
CA GLY A 91 -8.08 26.71 11.52
C GLY A 91 -9.01 26.89 10.31
N HIS A 92 -9.55 25.78 9.82
CA HIS A 92 -10.38 25.79 8.60
C HIS A 92 -11.90 25.84 8.87
N GLY A 93 -12.34 25.63 10.12
CA GLY A 93 -13.77 25.72 10.52
C GLY A 93 -14.73 24.75 9.82
N LEU A 94 -14.23 23.68 9.20
CA LEU A 94 -15.05 22.70 8.45
C LEU A 94 -15.43 21.55 9.38
N LYS A 95 -16.60 20.95 9.13
CA LYS A 95 -17.00 19.69 9.77
C LYS A 95 -16.07 18.56 9.36
N LYS A 96 -15.80 17.61 10.28
CA LYS A 96 -14.98 16.40 10.06
C LYS A 96 -15.72 15.37 9.19
N GLU A 97 -15.98 15.73 7.94
CA GLU A 97 -16.76 14.95 6.98
C GLU A 97 -16.01 14.87 5.63
N LEU A 98 -16.09 13.72 4.97
CA LEU A 98 -15.66 13.58 3.58
C LEU A 98 -16.68 14.27 2.66
N ARG A 99 -16.21 15.23 1.87
CA ARG A 99 -17.01 15.85 0.80
C ARG A 99 -16.51 15.37 -0.55
N GLN A 100 -17.42 14.89 -1.40
CA GLN A 100 -17.12 14.44 -2.75
C GLN A 100 -17.98 15.18 -3.77
N PHE A 101 -17.36 15.57 -4.87
CA PHE A 101 -18.00 16.20 -6.01
C PHE A 101 -17.80 15.30 -7.22
N LEU A 102 -18.89 14.93 -7.87
CA LEU A 102 -18.89 14.00 -8.99
C LEU A 102 -19.47 14.69 -10.22
N SER A 103 -18.73 14.66 -11.32
CA SER A 103 -19.23 14.99 -12.64
C SER A 103 -18.76 13.95 -13.66
N GLU A 104 -19.21 14.04 -14.89
CA GLU A 104 -18.76 13.15 -15.95
C GLU A 104 -17.24 13.29 -16.12
N GLY A 105 -16.52 12.16 -16.10
CA GLY A 105 -15.07 12.12 -16.21
C GLY A 105 -14.29 12.58 -14.97
N LEU A 106 -14.91 13.30 -14.03
CA LEU A 106 -14.20 14.00 -12.96
C LEU A 106 -14.76 13.67 -11.58
N ARG A 107 -13.85 13.38 -10.64
CA ARG A 107 -14.17 13.20 -9.22
C ARG A 107 -13.23 14.07 -8.40
N ALA A 108 -13.79 15.00 -7.64
CA ALA A 108 -13.05 15.77 -6.66
C ALA A 108 -13.52 15.44 -5.24
N GLY A 109 -12.70 15.75 -4.26
CA GLY A 109 -13.13 15.67 -2.88
C GLY A 109 -12.12 16.24 -1.91
N MET A 110 -12.59 16.42 -0.68
CA MET A 110 -11.80 16.95 0.42
C MET A 110 -12.15 16.24 1.73
N VAL A 111 -11.17 16.14 2.62
CA VAL A 111 -11.27 15.54 3.94
C VAL A 111 -10.45 16.39 4.91
N PRO A 112 -11.07 17.04 5.90
CA PRO A 112 -10.36 17.59 7.05
C PRO A 112 -9.63 16.48 7.81
N ILE A 113 -8.31 16.63 8.00
CA ILE A 113 -7.46 15.64 8.69
C ILE A 113 -7.14 16.09 10.13
N SER A 114 -7.01 17.40 10.34
CA SER A 114 -6.88 18.05 11.65
C SER A 114 -7.79 19.29 11.66
N ASP A 115 -7.68 20.16 12.66
CA ASP A 115 -8.43 21.43 12.68
C ASP A 115 -7.80 22.50 11.75
N THR A 116 -6.57 22.25 11.27
CA THR A 116 -5.79 23.13 10.38
C THR A 116 -5.58 22.54 8.98
N ASP A 117 -5.63 21.23 8.82
CA ASP A 117 -5.16 20.56 7.60
C ASP A 117 -6.33 19.91 6.85
N VAL A 118 -6.46 20.24 5.56
CA VAL A 118 -7.47 19.66 4.67
C VAL A 118 -6.79 18.96 3.51
N TYR A 119 -6.95 17.65 3.42
CA TYR A 119 -6.53 16.89 2.24
C TYR A 119 -7.57 17.03 1.15
N TRP A 120 -7.12 17.27 -0.08
CA TRP A 120 -7.99 17.37 -1.24
C TRP A 120 -7.44 16.56 -2.41
N PHE A 121 -8.34 16.17 -3.31
CA PHE A 121 -7.98 15.41 -4.49
C PHE A 121 -8.90 15.73 -5.67
N LEU A 122 -8.36 15.54 -6.87
CA LEU A 122 -9.05 15.61 -8.15
C LEU A 122 -8.62 14.42 -9.00
N VAL A 123 -9.57 13.67 -9.54
CA VAL A 123 -9.35 12.48 -10.37
C VAL A 123 -10.09 12.67 -11.69
N ASN A 124 -9.39 12.57 -12.81
CA ASN A 124 -9.97 12.75 -14.14
C ASN A 124 -9.77 11.51 -15.03
N ASN A 125 -10.72 11.28 -15.94
CA ASN A 125 -10.69 10.31 -17.03
C ASN A 125 -10.05 10.97 -18.26
N THR A 126 -8.75 11.27 -18.22
CA THR A 126 -7.92 11.65 -19.38
C THR A 126 -6.54 12.05 -18.87
N VAL A 127 -5.53 11.20 -19.11
CA VAL A 127 -4.30 11.40 -19.94
C VAL A 127 -3.57 10.02 -19.94
N PRO A 128 -3.08 9.47 -21.08
CA PRO A 128 -1.96 8.54 -21.04
C PRO A 128 -0.79 9.19 -20.29
N ALA A 129 -0.05 8.44 -19.49
CA ALA A 129 1.06 8.99 -18.72
C ALA A 129 2.19 9.50 -19.64
N GLU A 130 2.10 10.74 -20.08
CA GLU A 130 3.25 11.51 -20.52
C GLU A 130 3.39 12.71 -19.58
N GLN A 131 4.57 12.77 -18.95
CA GLN A 131 5.00 13.68 -17.89
C GLN A 131 4.41 13.39 -16.50
N GLU A 132 5.20 12.64 -15.73
CA GLU A 132 5.24 12.77 -14.27
C GLU A 132 5.33 14.25 -13.91
N ALA A 133 4.20 14.84 -13.53
CA ALA A 133 4.18 16.15 -12.91
C ALA A 133 4.87 16.04 -11.53
N GLY A 134 6.16 16.34 -11.49
CA GLY A 134 6.91 16.71 -10.30
C GLY A 134 6.98 15.65 -9.20
N THR A 135 8.15 15.08 -9.04
CA THR A 135 8.59 14.27 -7.90
C THR A 135 8.23 14.92 -6.55
N ASP A 136 7.13 14.47 -5.95
CA ASP A 136 6.88 14.53 -4.51
C ASP A 136 6.46 13.12 -4.03
N PRO A 137 7.33 12.39 -3.31
CA PRO A 137 7.07 11.02 -2.85
C PRO A 137 5.91 10.89 -1.85
N ALA A 138 5.28 11.98 -1.43
CA ALA A 138 4.14 11.99 -0.50
C ALA A 138 2.80 11.46 -1.08
N LYS A 139 2.71 11.15 -2.37
CA LYS A 139 1.43 10.97 -3.09
C LYS A 139 0.97 9.54 -3.36
N ILE A 140 1.02 8.58 -2.42
CA ILE A 140 0.43 7.23 -2.65
C ILE A 140 -0.36 6.68 -1.45
N LEU A 141 -1.51 6.08 -1.78
CA LEU A 141 -2.37 5.14 -1.02
C LEU A 141 -3.29 5.69 0.08
N ARG A 142 -4.58 5.88 -0.25
CA ARG A 142 -5.66 5.98 0.76
C ARG A 142 -6.31 4.63 1.12
N GLU A 143 -6.09 3.56 0.35
CA GLU A 143 -6.79 2.28 0.55
C GLU A 143 -5.85 1.08 0.71
N GLY A 144 -4.76 1.01 -0.06
CA GLY A 144 -3.79 -0.08 0.08
C GLY A 144 -2.98 -0.05 1.38
N GLY A 145 -2.91 1.08 2.09
CA GLY A 145 -2.21 1.14 3.38
C GLY A 145 -2.87 0.28 4.45
N CYS A 146 -4.20 0.31 4.54
CA CYS A 146 -4.95 -0.56 5.45
C CYS A 146 -4.84 -2.03 5.05
N SER A 147 -4.85 -2.33 3.74
CA SER A 147 -4.62 -3.70 3.26
C SER A 147 -3.24 -4.19 3.66
N ALA A 148 -2.19 -3.37 3.51
CA ALA A 148 -0.83 -3.74 3.88
C ALA A 148 -0.68 -4.01 5.39
N LEU A 149 -1.34 -3.21 6.24
CA LEU A 149 -1.38 -3.46 7.70
C LEU A 149 -2.11 -4.76 8.03
N GLU A 150 -3.24 -5.02 7.37
CA GLU A 150 -3.98 -6.28 7.52
C GLU A 150 -3.12 -7.47 7.07
N ASP A 151 -2.43 -7.34 5.94
CA ASP A 151 -1.54 -8.37 5.39
C ASP A 151 -0.37 -8.65 6.35
N ALA A 152 0.23 -7.62 6.95
CA ALA A 152 1.29 -7.78 7.95
C ALA A 152 0.81 -8.57 9.18
N VAL A 153 -0.37 -8.25 9.72
CA VAL A 153 -0.95 -8.96 10.89
C VAL A 153 -1.30 -10.41 10.56
N VAL A 154 -1.94 -10.64 9.42
CA VAL A 154 -2.32 -12.00 9.00
C VAL A 154 -1.08 -12.84 8.72
N LEU A 155 -0.07 -12.27 8.06
CA LEU A 155 1.20 -12.95 7.81
C LEU A 155 1.92 -13.30 9.11
N ALA A 156 2.07 -12.35 10.04
CA ALA A 156 2.71 -12.59 11.32
C ALA A 156 2.02 -13.72 12.10
N ARG A 157 0.69 -13.72 12.12
CA ARG A 157 -0.13 -14.79 12.73
C ARG A 157 0.03 -16.14 12.02
N ALA A 158 0.11 -16.14 10.70
CA ALA A 158 0.27 -17.37 9.93
C ALA A 158 1.66 -17.98 10.17
N LEU A 159 2.71 -17.15 10.20
CA LEU A 159 4.08 -17.58 10.48
C LEU A 159 4.25 -18.09 11.91
N SER A 160 3.65 -17.43 12.91
CA SER A 160 3.80 -17.84 14.32
C SER A 160 3.12 -19.18 14.66
N ARG A 161 2.20 -19.64 13.82
CA ARG A 161 1.46 -20.90 14.00
C ARG A 161 1.95 -22.03 13.12
N ALA A 162 2.75 -21.72 12.10
CA ALA A 162 3.16 -22.70 11.11
C ALA A 162 4.37 -23.51 11.56
N ALA A 163 4.40 -24.79 11.18
CA ALA A 163 5.55 -25.66 11.43
C ALA A 163 6.77 -25.25 10.59
N THR A 164 6.54 -24.70 9.39
CA THR A 164 7.58 -24.17 8.52
C THR A 164 7.21 -22.78 7.99
N PRO A 165 8.19 -21.93 7.65
CA PRO A 165 7.90 -20.64 7.03
C PRO A 165 7.12 -20.77 5.71
N ALA A 166 7.37 -21.83 4.93
CA ALA A 166 6.65 -22.09 3.69
C ALA A 166 5.15 -22.31 3.93
N ASP A 167 4.80 -23.10 4.95
CA ASP A 167 3.40 -23.36 5.33
C ASP A 167 2.70 -22.09 5.84
N GLY A 168 3.43 -21.25 6.59
CA GLY A 168 2.94 -19.97 7.07
C GLY A 168 2.63 -19.01 5.91
N VAL A 169 3.55 -18.90 4.95
CA VAL A 169 3.33 -18.09 3.73
C VAL A 169 2.16 -18.64 2.91
N ALA A 170 2.07 -19.96 2.74
CA ALA A 170 0.97 -20.57 1.99
C ALA A 170 -0.40 -20.30 2.65
N SER A 171 -0.48 -20.38 3.98
CA SER A 171 -1.68 -20.08 4.75
C SER A 171 -2.09 -18.61 4.61
N TYR A 172 -1.12 -17.69 4.72
CA TYR A 172 -1.33 -16.26 4.45
C TYR A 172 -1.89 -16.01 3.04
N VAL A 173 -1.28 -16.61 2.01
CA VAL A 173 -1.73 -16.46 0.62
C VAL A 173 -3.16 -16.97 0.44
N ALA A 174 -3.48 -18.13 1.01
CA ALA A 174 -4.81 -18.72 0.94
C ALA A 174 -5.88 -17.80 1.56
N GLU A 175 -5.57 -17.14 2.67
CA GLU A 175 -6.49 -16.22 3.36
C GLU A 175 -6.64 -14.88 2.62
N ARG A 176 -5.54 -14.32 2.10
CA ARG A 176 -5.51 -12.93 1.62
C ARG A 176 -5.76 -12.77 0.14
N ARG A 177 -5.38 -13.74 -0.69
CA ARG A 177 -5.38 -13.58 -2.16
C ARG A 177 -6.76 -13.20 -2.71
N GLY A 178 -7.81 -13.90 -2.28
CA GLY A 178 -9.17 -13.63 -2.74
C GLY A 178 -9.67 -12.23 -2.35
N ARG A 179 -9.35 -11.82 -1.12
CA ARG A 179 -9.74 -10.50 -0.60
C ARG A 179 -8.98 -9.36 -1.27
N ALA A 180 -7.67 -9.49 -1.42
CA ALA A 180 -6.85 -8.51 -2.13
C ALA A 180 -7.30 -8.34 -3.59
N ALA A 181 -7.57 -9.45 -4.29
CA ALA A 181 -8.12 -9.40 -5.65
C ALA A 181 -9.48 -8.67 -5.70
N TRP A 182 -10.36 -8.94 -4.73
CA TRP A 182 -11.66 -8.29 -4.65
C TRP A 182 -11.55 -6.79 -4.34
N LEU A 183 -10.61 -6.38 -3.48
CA LEU A 183 -10.34 -4.97 -3.20
C LEU A 183 -9.90 -4.22 -4.45
N VAL A 184 -8.96 -4.78 -5.23
CA VAL A 184 -8.49 -4.18 -6.49
C VAL A 184 -9.63 -4.07 -7.50
N ALA A 185 -10.38 -5.15 -7.71
CA ALA A 185 -11.52 -5.16 -8.64
C ALA A 185 -12.63 -4.18 -8.20
N GLY A 186 -12.94 -4.17 -6.91
CA GLY A 186 -13.93 -3.28 -6.31
C GLY A 186 -13.56 -1.80 -6.44
N ALA A 187 -12.29 -1.46 -6.18
CA ALA A 187 -11.79 -0.09 -6.35
C ALA A 187 -11.88 0.38 -7.81
N TYR A 188 -11.51 -0.49 -8.76
CA TYR A 188 -11.63 -0.19 -10.20
C TYR A 188 -13.08 0.03 -10.62
N LEU A 189 -13.98 -0.88 -10.24
CA LEU A 189 -15.41 -0.79 -10.57
C LEU A 189 -16.06 0.44 -9.93
N SER A 190 -15.71 0.74 -8.68
CA SER A 190 -16.19 1.92 -7.96
C SER A 190 -15.78 3.22 -8.65
N GLY A 191 -14.51 3.31 -9.09
CA GLY A 191 -14.02 4.45 -9.86
C GLY A 191 -14.79 4.61 -11.18
N TRP A 192 -15.06 3.51 -11.87
CA TRP A 192 -15.80 3.51 -13.14
C TRP A 192 -17.24 4.01 -12.98
N VAL A 193 -17.94 3.57 -11.96
CA VAL A 193 -19.30 4.03 -11.66
C VAL A 193 -19.33 5.52 -11.28
N GLN A 194 -18.41 5.96 -10.41
CA GLN A 194 -18.37 7.33 -9.90
C GLN A 194 -18.05 8.38 -10.96
N GLN A 195 -17.26 8.04 -11.99
CA GLN A 195 -16.83 8.97 -13.05
C GLN A 195 -17.61 8.82 -14.36
N GLY A 196 -18.76 8.17 -14.30
CA GLY A 196 -19.74 8.22 -15.39
C GLY A 196 -19.74 7.05 -16.37
N GLY A 197 -19.14 5.91 -16.02
CA GLY A 197 -19.18 4.69 -16.85
C GLY A 197 -20.57 4.11 -17.10
N THR A 198 -21.61 4.59 -16.41
CA THR A 198 -23.02 4.22 -16.67
C THR A 198 -23.91 5.45 -16.79
N ASN A 199 -24.86 5.40 -17.74
CA ASN A 199 -25.88 6.43 -17.99
C ASN A 199 -27.23 6.12 -17.32
N VAL A 200 -27.34 5.02 -16.57
CA VAL A 200 -28.58 4.65 -15.91
C VAL A 200 -28.70 5.42 -14.58
N ARG A 201 -29.66 6.36 -14.53
CA ARG A 201 -29.83 7.38 -13.47
C ARG A 201 -30.16 6.84 -12.05
N GLY A 202 -30.20 5.52 -11.84
CA GLY A 202 -30.35 4.88 -10.51
C GLY A 202 -29.23 3.89 -10.13
N VAL A 203 -28.54 3.31 -11.12
CA VAL A 203 -27.44 2.34 -10.89
C VAL A 203 -26.21 3.03 -10.32
N ARG A 204 -25.96 4.31 -10.69
CA ARG A 204 -24.89 5.13 -10.11
C ARG A 204 -24.97 5.23 -8.58
N GLY A 205 -26.18 5.39 -8.04
CA GLY A 205 -26.41 5.47 -6.59
C GLY A 205 -26.27 4.11 -5.91
N VAL A 206 -26.95 3.09 -6.44
CA VAL A 206 -27.03 1.75 -5.80
C VAL A 206 -25.68 1.02 -5.82
N VAL A 207 -24.94 1.03 -6.92
CA VAL A 207 -23.63 0.35 -7.01
C VAL A 207 -22.58 1.09 -6.19
N SER A 208 -22.60 2.43 -6.20
CA SER A 208 -21.71 3.22 -5.33
C SER A 208 -22.00 2.94 -3.86
N VAL A 209 -23.27 2.89 -3.45
CA VAL A 209 -23.68 2.58 -2.07
C VAL A 209 -23.34 1.14 -1.69
N ALA A 210 -23.56 0.15 -2.56
CA ALA A 210 -23.24 -1.25 -2.26
C ALA A 210 -21.73 -1.52 -2.13
N VAL A 211 -20.91 -0.93 -3.01
CA VAL A 211 -19.44 -1.02 -2.91
C VAL A 211 -18.95 -0.25 -1.69
N LYS A 212 -19.48 0.95 -1.43
CA LYS A 212 -19.15 1.76 -0.26
C LYS A 212 -19.53 1.06 1.05
N LEU A 213 -20.76 0.56 1.20
CA LEU A 213 -21.24 -0.14 2.39
C LEU A 213 -20.41 -1.39 2.68
N ARG A 214 -20.03 -2.15 1.65
CA ARG A 214 -19.20 -3.35 1.87
C ARG A 214 -17.76 -2.97 2.25
N MET A 215 -17.21 -1.88 1.71
CA MET A 215 -15.92 -1.34 2.15
C MET A 215 -15.98 -0.74 3.57
N ASP A 216 -17.07 -0.07 3.94
CA ASP A 216 -17.29 0.46 5.28
C ASP A 216 -17.47 -0.68 6.30
N VAL A 217 -18.14 -1.77 5.94
CA VAL A 217 -18.20 -3.01 6.75
C VAL A 217 -16.81 -3.65 6.89
N LEU A 218 -15.99 -3.64 5.83
CA LEU A 218 -14.59 -4.05 5.92
C LEU A 218 -13.79 -3.18 6.91
N LEU A 219 -13.97 -1.86 6.87
CA LEU A 219 -13.31 -0.91 7.78
C LEU A 219 -13.84 -1.00 9.22
N LEU A 220 -15.13 -1.27 9.41
CA LEU A 220 -15.75 -1.53 10.71
C LEU A 220 -15.16 -2.80 11.37
N ASN A 221 -14.85 -3.83 10.60
CA ASN A 221 -14.23 -5.06 11.09
C ASN A 221 -12.73 -4.87 11.45
N ILE A 222 -12.11 -3.75 11.06
CA ILE A 222 -10.72 -3.39 11.42
C ILE A 222 -10.69 -2.55 12.72
N ARG A 223 -11.84 -2.15 13.28
CA ARG A 223 -11.90 -1.27 14.47
C ARG A 223 -11.39 -1.90 15.77
N ASP A 224 -11.20 -3.20 15.81
CA ASP A 224 -10.66 -3.94 16.97
C ASP A 224 -9.25 -4.49 16.71
N LEU A 225 -8.41 -3.78 15.95
CA LEU A 225 -7.03 -4.16 15.71
C LEU A 225 -6.13 -3.70 16.88
N TYR A 226 -6.00 -4.55 17.90
CA TYR A 226 -4.91 -4.46 18.87
C TYR A 226 -3.60 -4.86 18.18
N VAL A 227 -2.65 -3.93 18.08
CA VAL A 227 -1.29 -4.21 17.62
C VAL A 227 -0.54 -4.86 18.79
N VAL A 228 -0.46 -6.19 18.78
CA VAL A 228 0.44 -6.94 19.66
C VAL A 228 1.54 -7.51 18.77
N LEU A 229 2.70 -6.84 18.74
CA LEU A 229 3.93 -7.43 18.20
C LEU A 229 4.52 -8.34 19.28
N LEU A 230 4.43 -9.66 19.06
CA LEU A 230 5.32 -10.62 19.72
C LEU A 230 6.34 -11.05 18.67
N VAL A 231 7.61 -10.69 18.91
CA VAL A 231 8.75 -11.06 18.06
C VAL A 231 9.63 -11.99 18.88
N ASP A 232 9.53 -13.30 18.59
CA ASP A 232 10.59 -14.26 18.95
C ASP A 232 11.21 -14.79 17.64
N ASP A 233 12.52 -14.52 17.51
CA ASP A 233 13.54 -15.23 16.73
C ASP A 233 13.35 -15.55 15.23
N VAL A 234 12.83 -14.61 14.43
CA VAL A 234 13.05 -14.65 12.97
C VAL A 234 13.48 -13.27 12.47
N SER A 235 14.74 -13.13 12.08
CA SER A 235 15.28 -11.91 11.47
C SER A 235 14.57 -11.64 10.13
N PHE A 236 13.68 -10.64 10.09
CA PHE A 236 13.10 -10.12 8.86
C PHE A 236 13.83 -8.84 8.46
N MET A 237 14.29 -8.78 7.20
CA MET A 237 14.86 -7.58 6.64
C MET A 237 13.84 -6.96 5.68
N LEU A 238 13.31 -5.79 6.04
CA LEU A 238 12.44 -5.02 5.17
C LEU A 238 13.32 -4.20 4.22
N VAL A 239 13.41 -4.62 2.95
CA VAL A 239 14.12 -3.85 1.92
C VAL A 239 13.16 -2.80 1.36
N GLY A 240 13.15 -1.63 2.01
CA GLY A 240 12.36 -0.48 1.59
C GLY A 240 13.21 0.49 0.76
N ASN A 241 12.73 0.84 -0.43
CA ASN A 241 13.36 1.88 -1.25
C ASN A 241 12.97 3.26 -0.69
N ALA A 242 13.75 3.80 0.25
CA ALA A 242 13.59 5.17 0.70
C ALA A 242 14.54 6.08 -0.07
N LEU A 243 14.03 6.76 -1.09
CA LEU A 243 14.61 8.01 -1.56
C LEU A 243 14.18 9.10 -0.58
N CYS A 244 15.07 9.45 0.35
CA CYS A 244 14.95 10.64 1.18
C CYS A 244 16.16 11.54 0.87
N PRO A 245 15.99 12.71 0.25
CA PRO A 245 17.09 13.65 0.08
C PRO A 245 17.35 14.41 1.40
N GLU A 246 18.64 14.53 1.72
CA GLU A 246 19.29 15.52 2.61
C GLU A 246 18.97 15.53 4.11
N LEU A 247 19.88 14.97 4.90
CA LEU A 247 20.37 15.56 6.15
C LEU A 247 21.88 15.31 6.25
N ALA A 248 22.67 16.29 5.82
CA ALA A 248 24.09 16.40 6.19
C ALA A 248 24.21 17.47 7.29
N PRO A 249 24.88 17.21 8.42
CA PRO A 249 25.14 18.24 9.41
C PRO A 249 26.41 19.03 9.05
N GLY A 250 26.32 20.36 9.16
CA GLY A 250 27.47 21.24 9.44
C GLY A 250 27.70 21.36 10.93
#